data_AF-A0A7I6N578-F1
#
_entry.id   AF-A0A7I6N578-F1
#
_cell.length_a   1.000
_cell.length_b   1.000
_cell.length_c   1.000
_cell.angle_alpha   90.00
_cell.angle_beta   90.00
_cell.angle_gamma   90.00
#
_symmetry.space_group_name_H-M   'P 1'
#
loop_
_entity.id
_entity.type
_entity.pdbx_description
1 polymer ?
#
loop_
_entity_poly.entity_id
_entity_poly.type
_entity_poly.pdbx_seq_one_letter_code
_entity_poly.pdbx_strand_id
1 'polypeptide(L)' 'MTMMKNTVTRTEYKQARRLIRDNGRYALRWMPSHVAEVMDVLTNGQQKDRLAERADIVGWCRREGIQCNPRQTA' A
#
# COMPACT_ATOMS: atom_id res chain seq x y z
N MET A 1 8.93 -8.09 25.97
CA MET A 1 8.55 -8.25 24.55
C MET A 1 9.03 -7.00 23.81
N THR A 2 10.24 -7.04 23.26
CA THR A 2 10.81 -5.87 22.56
C THR A 2 10.07 -5.72 21.25
N MET A 3 9.27 -4.66 21.09
CA MET A 3 8.74 -4.30 19.77
C MET A 3 9.93 -3.94 18.88
N MET A 4 10.40 -4.91 18.09
CA MET A 4 11.35 -4.66 17.01
C MET A 4 10.71 -3.60 16.11
N LYS A 5 11.42 -2.48 15.91
CA LYS A 5 11.03 -1.49 14.92
C LYS A 5 11.15 -2.14 13.55
N ASN A 6 10.07 -2.73 13.04
CA ASN A 6 9.98 -3.18 11.65
C ASN A 6 10.02 -1.97 10.74
N THR A 7 11.23 -1.54 10.42
CA THR A 7 11.47 -0.37 9.60
C THR A 7 11.52 -0.84 8.16
N VAL A 8 10.46 -0.56 7.39
CA VAL A 8 10.40 -0.90 5.96
C VAL A 8 11.07 0.22 5.18
N THR A 9 12.03 -0.12 4.32
CA THR A 9 12.67 0.85 3.44
C THR A 9 11.69 1.35 2.38
N ARG A 10 11.98 2.53 1.80
CA ARG A 10 11.13 3.08 0.73
C ARG A 10 11.02 2.15 -0.49
N THR A 11 12.06 1.37 -0.78
CA THR A 11 12.08 0.42 -1.90
C THR A 11 11.20 -0.79 -1.60
N GLU A 12 11.36 -1.42 -0.44
CA GLU A 12 10.53 -2.54 -0.01
C GLU A 12 9.05 -2.13 0.04
N TYR A 13 8.75 -0.94 0.56
CA TYR A 13 7.40 -0.41 0.57
C TYR A 13 6.80 -0.33 -0.84
N LYS A 14 7.54 0.23 -1.81
CA LYS A 14 7.07 0.35 -3.19
C LYS A 14 6.85 -1.01 -3.86
N GLN A 15 7.76 -1.95 -3.65
CA GLN A 15 7.66 -3.30 -4.19
C GLN A 15 6.47 -4.04 -3.59
N ALA A 16 6.34 -4.02 -2.27
CA ALA A 16 5.22 -4.64 -1.55
C ALA A 16 3.87 -4.04 -1.97
N ARG A 17 3.81 -2.70 -2.10
CA ARG A 17 2.62 -1.98 -2.56
C ARG A 17 2.21 -2.40 -3.97
N ARG A 18 3.17 -2.53 -4.89
CA ARG A 18 2.90 -3.01 -6.25
C ARG A 18 2.42 -4.46 -6.23
N LEU A 19 3.05 -5.31 -5.43
CA LEU A 19 2.67 -6.72 -5.30
C LEU A 19 1.24 -6.89 -4.79
N ILE A 20 0.84 -6.13 -3.76
CA ILE A 20 -0.54 -6.11 -3.24
C ILE A 20 -1.52 -5.58 -4.28
N ARG A 21 -1.16 -4.53 -5.02
CA ARG A 21 -2.03 -4.02 -6.08
C ARG A 21 -2.29 -5.07 -7.17
N ASP A 22 -1.25 -5.81 -7.55
CA ASP A 22 -1.32 -6.74 -8.66
C ASP A 22 -1.93 -8.11 -8.26
N ASN A 23 -1.89 -8.49 -6.97
CA ASN A 23 -2.29 -9.83 -6.48
C ASN A 23 -3.28 -9.81 -5.30
N GLY A 24 -3.68 -8.63 -4.83
CA GLY A 24 -4.49 -8.46 -3.64
C GLY A 24 -3.77 -8.85 -2.34
N ARG A 25 -4.56 -9.11 -1.29
CA ARG A 25 -4.06 -9.39 0.07
C ARG A 25 -3.25 -10.69 0.19
N TYR A 26 -3.44 -11.64 -0.73
CA TYR A 26 -2.70 -12.89 -0.72
C TYR A 26 -1.18 -12.69 -0.87
N ALA A 27 -0.78 -11.57 -1.50
CA ALA A 27 0.61 -11.14 -1.64
C ALA A 27 1.38 -11.03 -0.32
N LEU A 28 0.72 -10.77 0.80
CA LEU A 28 1.36 -10.64 2.11
C LEU A 28 2.15 -11.90 2.50
N ARG A 29 1.71 -13.07 2.05
CA ARG A 29 2.39 -14.36 2.31
C ARG A 29 3.71 -14.53 1.57
N TRP A 30 3.97 -13.71 0.56
CA TRP A 30 5.18 -13.79 -0.27
C TRP A 30 6.24 -12.77 0.17
N MET A 31 5.94 -11.96 1.17
CA MET A 31 6.82 -10.90 1.65
C MET A 31 7.67 -11.37 2.83
N PRO A 32 8.85 -10.77 3.05
CA PRO A 32 9.57 -10.89 4.31
C PRO A 32 8.65 -10.49 5.48
N SER A 33 8.78 -11.17 6.63
CA SER A 33 7.88 -10.99 7.78
C SER A 33 7.78 -9.54 8.24
N HIS A 34 8.89 -8.80 8.28
CA HIS A 34 8.89 -7.39 8.70
C HIS A 34 8.11 -6.48 7.74
N VAL A 35 8.14 -6.79 6.44
CA VAL A 35 7.37 -6.07 5.41
C VAL A 35 5.91 -6.49 5.48
N ALA A 36 5.64 -7.78 5.62
CA ALA A 36 4.28 -8.32 5.71
C ALA A 36 3.52 -7.72 6.89
N GLU A 37 4.12 -7.66 8.08
CA GLU A 37 3.49 -7.09 9.28
C GLU A 37 3.14 -5.60 9.10
N VAL A 38 4.06 -4.81 8.53
CA VAL A 38 3.81 -3.38 8.27
C VAL A 38 2.73 -3.20 7.20
N MET A 39 2.77 -3.98 6.13
CA MET A 39 1.78 -3.89 5.06
C MET A 39 0.42 -4.42 5.49
N ASP A 40 0.36 -5.41 6.37
CA ASP A 40 -0.87 -5.93 6.97
C ASP A 40 -1.58 -4.84 7.77
N VAL A 41 -0.85 -4.14 8.65
CA VAL A 41 -1.39 -2.98 9.39
C VAL A 41 -1.87 -1.89 8.43
N LEU A 42 -1.14 -1.60 7.35
CA LEU A 42 -1.53 -0.58 6.38
C LEU A 42 -2.73 -0.98 5.51
N THR A 43 -2.97 -2.28 5.33
CA THR A 43 -4.04 -2.81 4.47
C THR A 43 -5.31 -3.17 5.24
N ASN A 44 -5.15 -3.64 6.49
CA ASN A 44 -6.24 -4.14 7.35
C ASN A 44 -6.50 -3.27 8.58
N GLY A 45 -5.52 -2.49 9.04
CA GLY A 45 -5.66 -1.63 10.22
C GLY A 45 -6.54 -0.39 10.00
N GLN A 46 -6.93 -0.10 8.76
CA GLN A 46 -7.91 0.92 8.43
C GLN A 46 -9.13 0.23 7.79
N GLN A 47 -10.33 0.42 8.36
CA GLN A 47 -11.60 -0.13 7.83
C GLN A 47 -11.85 0.20 6.34
N LYS A 48 -11.16 1.20 5.81
CA LYS A 48 -11.08 1.51 4.38
C LYS A 48 -9.68 1.21 3.86
N ASP A 49 -9.62 0.45 2.77
CA ASP A 49 -8.40 0.29 1.99
C ASP A 49 -8.10 1.61 1.27
N ARG A 50 -7.46 2.54 1.98
CA ARG A 50 -7.01 3.83 1.42
C ARG A 50 -6.04 3.64 0.26
N LEU A 51 -5.45 2.45 0.13
CA LEU A 51 -4.51 2.16 -0.94
C LEU A 51 -5.25 1.87 -2.25
N ALA A 52 -6.34 1.11 -2.18
CA ALA A 52 -7.27 0.89 -3.28
C ALA A 52 -7.96 2.20 -3.68
N GLU A 53 -8.53 2.95 -2.72
CA GLU A 53 -9.18 4.24 -2.99
C GLU A 53 -8.20 5.21 -3.71
N ARG A 54 -6.94 5.30 -3.27
CA ARG A 54 -5.93 6.12 -3.96
C ARG A 54 -5.59 5.62 -5.35
N ALA A 55 -5.55 4.30 -5.58
CA ALA A 55 -5.29 3.76 -6.90
C ALA A 55 -6.44 4.08 -7.86
N ASP A 56 -7.68 4.02 -7.38
CA ASP A 56 -8.87 4.37 -8.15
C ASP A 56 -8.90 5.86 -8.50
N ILE A 57 -8.60 6.74 -7.55
CA ILE A 57 -8.49 8.20 -7.79
C ILE A 57 -7.43 8.47 -8.88
N VAL A 58 -6.24 7.88 -8.76
CA VAL A 58 -5.16 8.08 -9.73
C VAL A 58 -5.55 7.52 -11.11
N GLY A 59 -6.19 6.35 -11.15
CA GLY A 59 -6.66 5.72 -12.37
C GLY A 59 -7.72 6.57 -13.07
N TRP A 60 -8.68 7.11 -12.32
CA TRP A 60 -9.68 8.04 -12.82
C TRP A 60 -9.05 9.32 -13.36
N CYS A 61 -8.19 10.00 -12.59
CA CYS A 61 -7.53 11.21 -13.05
C CYS A 61 -6.68 11.00 -14.30
N ARG A 62 -6.02 9.84 -14.42
CA ARG A 62 -5.28 9.49 -15.64
C ARG A 62 -6.20 9.36 -16.86
N ARG A 63 -7.39 8.78 -16.71
CA ARG A 63 -8.38 8.68 -17.80
C ARG A 63 -8.90 10.05 -18.23
N GLU A 64 -9.16 10.93 -17.27
CA GLU A 64 -9.73 12.26 -17.51
C GLU A 64 -8.68 13.33 -17.88
N GLY A 65 -7.39 12.98 -17.95
CA GLY A 65 -6.31 13.94 -18.21
C GLY A 65 -6.10 14.96 -17.08
N ILE A 66 -6.57 14.67 -15.87
CA ILE A 66 -6.48 15.54 -14.71
C ILE A 66 -5.14 15.31 -14.00
N GLN A 67 -4.45 16.40 -13.69
CA GLN A 67 -3.22 16.35 -12.90
C GLN A 67 -3.54 16.00 -11.44
N CYS A 68 -3.37 14.73 -11.06
CA CYS A 68 -3.65 14.25 -9.71
C CYS A 68 -2.41 14.27 -8.83
N ASN A 69 -2.49 14.92 -7.67
CA ASN A 69 -1.56 14.72 -6.57
C ASN A 69 -2.17 13.77 -5.53
N PRO A 70 -1.73 12.50 -5.45
CA PRO A 70 -2.29 11.50 -4.52
C PRO A 70 -2.06 11.85 -3.04
N ARG A 71 -1.24 12.86 -2.74
CA ARG A 71 -0.99 13.36 -1.38
C ARG A 71 -1.99 14.43 -0.93
N GLN A 72 -2.78 14.99 -1.85
CA GLN A 72 -3.76 16.06 -1.58
C GLN A 72 -5.21 15.63 -1.84
N THR A 73 -5.45 14.39 -2.24
CA THR A 73 -6.76 13.88 -2.68
C THR A 73 -7.40 12.88 -1.71
N ALA A 74 -6.94 12.80 -0.46
CA ALA A 74 -7.58 12.02 0.61
C ALA A 74 -7.27 12.62 1.98
#